data_AF-A0A7V9RJP3-F1
#
_entry.id   AF-A0A7V9RJP3-F1
#
_cell.length_a   1.000
_cell.length_b   1.000
_cell.length_c   1.000
_cell.angle_alpha   90.00
_cell.angle_beta   90.00
_cell.angle_gamma   90.00
#
_symmetry.space_group_name_H-M   'P 1'
#
loop_
_entity.id
_entity.type
_entity.pdbx_description
1 polymer ?
#
loop_
_entity_poly.entity_id
_entity_poly.type
_entity_poly.pdbx_seq_one_letter_code
_entity_poly.pdbx_strand_id
1 'polypeptide(L)'
;CELLLRLAGVYDRSEWVDIAQQAIERQIGLLAQAPEAAPALLLAHLINQHGAHLAIPTNANADQLSVAARNQFAPLVTFVTGPPDSLPLLAARTASELYLCQHGSCQLPARSIEQLREQLLALHEGSRLL
;
A
#
# COMPACT_ATOMS: atom_id res chain seq x y z
N CYS A 1 4.99 -13.73 3.28
CA CYS A 1 3.82 -12.93 3.67
C CYS A 1 3.88 -11.52 3.08
N GLU A 2 4.94 -10.74 3.36
CA GLU A 2 5.08 -9.35 2.88
C GLU A 2 4.79 -9.18 1.38
N LEU A 3 5.51 -9.91 0.52
CA LEU A 3 5.36 -9.77 -0.94
C LEU A 3 3.93 -10.07 -1.42
N LEU A 4 3.29 -11.10 -0.85
CA LEU A 4 1.90 -11.45 -1.19
C LEU A 4 0.95 -10.31 -0.87
N LEU A 5 1.07 -9.69 0.30
CA LEU A 5 0.27 -8.54 0.71
C LEU A 5 0.49 -7.34 -0.22
N ARG A 6 1.76 -7.05 -0.54
CA ARG A 6 2.10 -5.94 -1.44
C ARG A 6 1.54 -6.15 -2.84
N LEU A 7 1.56 -7.38 -3.37
CA LEU A 7 1.14 -7.64 -4.74
C LEU A 7 -0.36 -7.92 -4.89
N ALA A 8 -1.06 -8.34 -3.84
CA ALA A 8 -2.47 -8.68 -3.89
C ALA A 8 -3.33 -7.55 -4.48
N GLY A 9 -3.21 -6.33 -3.95
CA GLY A 9 -3.95 -5.17 -4.47
C GLY A 9 -3.49 -4.68 -5.84
N VAL A 10 -2.24 -4.97 -6.22
CA VAL A 10 -1.69 -4.60 -7.53
C VAL A 10 -2.32 -5.42 -8.65
N TYR A 11 -2.53 -6.71 -8.38
CA TYR A 11 -3.02 -7.71 -9.35
C TYR A 11 -4.48 -8.11 -9.15
N ASP A 12 -5.20 -7.48 -8.22
CA ASP A 12 -6.57 -7.83 -7.84
C ASP A 12 -6.72 -9.30 -7.42
N ARG A 13 -5.80 -9.76 -6.57
CA ARG A 13 -5.70 -11.14 -6.06
C ARG A 13 -5.97 -11.18 -4.57
N SER A 14 -7.22 -11.01 -4.17
CA SER A 14 -7.62 -10.98 -2.75
C SER A 14 -7.24 -12.25 -2.01
N GLU A 15 -7.20 -13.40 -2.69
CA GLU A 15 -6.82 -14.67 -2.09
C GLU A 15 -5.36 -14.70 -1.60
N TRP A 16 -4.49 -13.84 -2.15
CA TRP A 16 -3.11 -13.71 -1.67
C TRP A 16 -3.03 -13.02 -0.31
N VAL A 17 -3.98 -12.11 -0.01
CA VAL A 17 -4.12 -11.51 1.32
C VAL A 17 -4.50 -12.60 2.32
N ASP A 18 -5.49 -13.42 1.98
CA ASP A 18 -5.97 -14.51 2.86
C ASP A 18 -4.85 -15.49 3.20
N ILE A 19 -4.08 -15.92 2.20
CA ILE A 19 -2.92 -16.81 2.39
C ILE A 19 -1.87 -16.16 3.30
N ALA A 20 -1.56 -14.88 3.07
CA ALA A 20 -0.58 -14.17 3.87
C ALA A 20 -1.05 -13.96 5.32
N GLN A 21 -2.32 -13.63 5.51
CA GLN A 21 -2.94 -13.42 6.81
C GLN A 21 -2.96 -14.71 7.62
N GLN A 22 -3.36 -15.84 7.04
CA GLN A 22 -3.31 -17.14 7.72
C GLN A 22 -1.88 -17.50 8.16
N ALA A 23 -0.87 -17.19 7.34
CA ALA A 23 0.52 -17.42 7.71
C ALA A 23 1.00 -16.50 8.85
N ILE A 24 0.50 -15.26 8.91
CA ILE A 24 0.77 -14.32 10.02
C ILE A 24 0.10 -14.81 11.31
N GLU A 25 -1.17 -15.19 11.25
CA GLU A 25 -1.95 -15.64 12.41
C GLU A 25 -1.34 -16.85 13.11
N ARG A 26 -0.76 -17.80 12.35
CA ARG A 26 -0.02 -18.95 12.92
C ARG A 26 1.15 -18.55 13.80
N GLN A 27 1.68 -17.35 13.63
CA GLN A 27 2.86 -16.82 14.31
C GLN A 27 2.53 -15.62 15.21
N ILE A 28 1.24 -15.31 15.44
CA ILE A 28 0.83 -14.13 16.21
C ILE A 28 1.32 -14.17 17.66
N GLY A 29 1.43 -15.36 18.24
CA GLY A 29 1.98 -15.55 19.58
C GLY A 29 3.44 -15.08 19.69
N LEU A 30 4.23 -15.28 18.63
CA LEU A 30 5.62 -14.79 18.56
C LEU A 30 5.65 -13.26 18.51
N LEU A 31 4.79 -12.64 17.69
CA LEU A 31 4.70 -11.18 17.60
C LEU A 31 4.27 -10.53 18.93
N ALA A 32 3.38 -11.17 19.67
CA ALA A 32 2.90 -10.65 20.95
C ALA A 32 3.96 -10.72 22.06
N GLN A 33 4.87 -11.70 22.01
CA GLN A 33 5.84 -11.96 23.07
C GLN A 33 7.24 -11.40 22.77
N ALA A 34 7.64 -11.40 21.50
CA ALA A 34 8.97 -10.99 21.06
C ALA A 34 8.94 -10.43 19.62
N PRO A 35 8.35 -9.23 19.41
CA PRO A 35 8.22 -8.63 18.07
C PRO A 35 9.57 -8.43 17.37
N GLU A 36 10.63 -8.14 18.13
CA GLU A 36 12.00 -8.01 17.63
C GLU A 36 12.62 -9.30 17.11
N ALA A 37 12.09 -10.47 17.50
CA ALA A 37 12.56 -11.77 17.02
C ALA A 37 12.08 -12.09 15.59
N ALA A 38 11.07 -11.37 15.09
CA ALA A 38 10.48 -11.61 13.78
C ALA A 38 10.12 -10.29 13.04
N PRO A 39 11.10 -9.42 12.76
CA PRO A 39 10.85 -8.09 12.19
C PRO A 39 10.15 -8.13 10.82
N ALA A 40 10.44 -9.15 9.99
CA ALA A 40 9.76 -9.32 8.71
C ALA A 40 8.28 -9.73 8.86
N LEU A 41 7.97 -10.51 9.88
CA LEU A 41 6.59 -10.89 10.21
C LEU A 41 5.82 -9.69 10.75
N LEU A 42 6.45 -8.88 11.60
CA LEU A 42 5.90 -7.64 12.11
C LEU A 42 5.61 -6.66 10.96
N LEU A 43 6.55 -6.47 10.04
CA LEU A 43 6.35 -5.63 8.86
C LEU A 43 5.18 -6.14 8.00
N ALA A 44 5.10 -7.45 7.76
CA ALA A 44 3.99 -8.04 7.02
C ALA A 44 2.64 -7.80 7.73
N HIS A 45 2.60 -7.94 9.06
CA HIS A 45 1.40 -7.65 9.84
C HIS A 45 0.99 -6.17 9.72
N LEU A 46 1.94 -5.24 9.84
CA LEU A 46 1.68 -3.81 9.69
C LEU A 46 1.24 -3.44 8.27
N ILE A 47 1.81 -4.07 7.23
CA ILE A 47 1.34 -3.87 5.85
C ILE A 47 -0.08 -4.42 5.68
N ASN A 48 -0.43 -5.54 6.32
CA ASN A 48 -1.79 -6.05 6.22
C ASN A 48 -2.82 -5.12 6.89
N GLN A 49 -2.47 -4.49 8.00
CA GLN A 49 -3.40 -3.63 8.75
C GLN A 49 -3.44 -2.18 8.26
N HIS A 50 -2.29 -1.65 7.85
CA HIS A 50 -2.08 -0.22 7.59
C HIS A 50 -1.40 0.05 6.25
N GLY A 51 -1.07 -0.99 5.49
CA GLY A 51 -0.46 -0.82 4.18
C GLY A 51 -1.42 -0.16 3.21
N ALA A 52 -0.83 0.53 2.23
CA ALA A 52 -1.55 1.11 1.11
C ALA A 52 -0.72 0.95 -0.17
N HIS A 53 -1.37 1.13 -1.31
CA HIS A 53 -0.72 1.20 -2.61
C HIS A 53 -0.79 2.64 -3.11
N LEU A 54 0.33 3.14 -3.62
CA LEU A 54 0.37 4.40 -4.35
C LEU A 54 0.55 4.09 -5.83
N ALA A 55 -0.53 4.21 -6.59
CA ALA A 55 -0.53 4.09 -8.04
C ALA A 55 -0.03 5.39 -8.69
N ILE A 56 1.03 5.25 -9.50
CA ILE A 56 1.74 6.33 -10.19
C ILE A 56 1.76 5.97 -11.68
N PRO A 57 0.74 6.36 -12.47
CA PRO A 57 0.75 6.10 -13.89
C PRO A 57 1.85 6.94 -14.54
N THR A 58 2.73 6.30 -15.32
CA THR A 58 3.94 6.96 -15.83
C THR A 58 3.61 8.07 -16.81
N ASN A 59 4.17 9.26 -16.58
CA ASN A 59 4.30 10.36 -17.54
C ASN A 59 5.72 10.95 -17.50
N ALA A 60 6.00 11.93 -18.38
CA ALA A 60 7.29 12.60 -18.46
C ALA A 60 7.77 13.29 -17.17
N ASN A 61 6.89 13.49 -16.17
CA ASN A 61 7.15 14.18 -14.91
C ASN A 61 6.95 13.28 -13.66
N ALA A 62 6.72 11.98 -13.81
CA ALA A 62 6.35 11.08 -12.72
C ALA A 62 7.47 10.86 -11.69
N ASP A 63 8.72 11.18 -12.06
CA ASP A 63 9.91 10.87 -11.27
C ASP A 63 10.04 11.73 -10.00
N GLN A 64 9.76 13.04 -10.07
CA GLN A 64 9.95 13.92 -8.90
C GLN A 64 8.97 13.62 -7.77
N LEU A 65 7.70 13.39 -8.12
CA LEU A 65 6.64 13.10 -7.15
C LEU A 65 6.82 11.70 -6.52
N SER A 66 7.32 10.74 -7.31
CA SER A 66 7.67 9.38 -6.86
C SER A 66 8.79 9.38 -5.81
N VAL A 67 9.87 10.17 -6.01
CA VAL A 67 10.98 10.26 -5.05
C VAL A 67 10.52 10.90 -3.74
N ALA A 68 9.79 12.03 -3.81
CA ALA A 68 9.28 12.71 -2.63
C ALA A 68 8.34 11.81 -1.81
N ALA A 69 7.47 11.06 -2.48
CA ALA A 69 6.55 10.13 -1.84
C ALA A 69 7.28 8.95 -1.16
N ARG A 70 8.32 8.38 -1.77
CA ARG A 70 9.10 7.26 -1.19
C ARG A 70 9.73 7.62 0.15
N ASN A 71 10.30 8.82 0.26
CA ASN A 71 10.94 9.26 1.50
C ASN A 71 9.94 9.48 2.64
N GLN A 72 8.67 9.70 2.33
CA GLN A 72 7.68 10.11 3.32
C GLN A 72 6.69 9.01 3.71
N PHE A 73 6.43 8.05 2.83
CA PHE A 73 5.38 7.04 3.02
C PHE A 73 5.90 5.60 3.12
N ALA A 74 7.20 5.38 2.96
CA ALA A 74 7.82 4.11 3.32
C ALA A 74 7.73 3.86 4.85
N PRO A 75 7.73 2.59 5.30
CA PRO A 75 7.79 1.35 4.52
C PRO A 75 6.41 0.75 4.18
N LEU A 76 5.32 1.30 4.70
CA LEU A 76 3.98 0.69 4.62
C LEU A 76 3.28 0.93 3.28
N VAL A 77 3.67 1.98 2.54
CA VAL A 77 3.13 2.24 1.20
C VAL A 77 3.94 1.49 0.14
N THR A 78 3.23 0.77 -0.73
CA THR A 78 3.78 0.09 -1.89
C THR A 78 3.61 0.98 -3.12
N PHE A 79 4.71 1.33 -3.76
CA PHE A 79 4.72 2.19 -4.94
C PHE A 79 4.54 1.34 -6.20
N VAL A 80 3.52 1.68 -7.00
CA VAL A 80 3.16 0.95 -8.21
C VAL A 80 3.24 1.92 -9.39
N THR A 81 4.22 1.71 -10.25
CA THR A 81 4.52 2.60 -11.37
C THR A 81 4.46 1.81 -12.68
N GLY A 82 3.78 2.36 -13.67
CA GLY A 82 3.69 1.76 -15.01
C GLY A 82 2.76 2.57 -15.93
N PRO A 83 2.66 2.21 -17.21
CA PRO A 83 1.70 2.81 -18.12
C PRO A 83 0.26 2.65 -17.60
N PRO A 84 -0.66 3.59 -17.92
CA PRO A 84 -2.08 3.37 -17.71
C PRO A 84 -2.53 2.01 -18.28
N ASP A 85 -3.47 1.36 -17.60
CA ASP A 85 -4.05 0.06 -17.99
C ASP A 85 -3.09 -1.15 -18.04
N SER A 86 -1.81 -0.98 -17.65
CA SER A 86 -0.84 -2.09 -17.62
C SER A 86 -1.06 -3.08 -16.46
N LEU A 87 -1.71 -2.62 -15.40
CA LEU A 87 -2.04 -3.38 -14.18
C LEU A 87 -3.47 -3.02 -13.74
N PRO A 88 -4.20 -3.92 -13.09
CA PRO A 88 -5.54 -3.62 -12.54
C PRO A 88 -5.58 -2.33 -11.72
N LEU A 89 -4.58 -2.10 -10.86
CA LEU A 89 -4.50 -0.89 -10.05
C LEU A 89 -4.28 0.42 -10.85
N LEU A 90 -3.72 0.30 -12.06
CA LEU A 90 -3.46 1.42 -12.98
C LEU A 90 -4.57 1.58 -14.04
N ALA A 91 -5.62 0.76 -14.00
CA ALA A 91 -6.72 0.83 -14.95
C ALA A 91 -7.49 2.15 -14.83
N ALA A 92 -7.74 2.79 -15.97
CA ALA A 92 -8.44 4.08 -16.07
C ALA A 92 -7.84 5.20 -15.18
N ARG A 93 -6.52 5.17 -14.95
CA ARG A 93 -5.80 6.20 -14.17
C ARG A 93 -5.13 7.23 -15.09
N THR A 94 -5.21 8.50 -14.70
CA THR A 94 -4.65 9.59 -15.48
C THR A 94 -3.20 9.84 -15.10
N ALA A 95 -2.34 10.03 -16.10
CA ALA A 95 -0.89 10.07 -15.91
C ALA A 95 -0.38 11.28 -15.10
N SER A 96 -1.18 12.33 -14.91
CA SER A 96 -0.83 13.52 -14.12
C SER A 96 -1.30 13.46 -12.66
N GLU A 97 -1.81 12.32 -12.20
CA GLU A 97 -2.44 12.17 -10.89
C GLU A 97 -1.88 10.95 -10.16
N LEU A 98 -1.96 11.00 -8.83
CA LEU A 98 -1.60 9.90 -7.95
C LEU A 98 -2.83 9.33 -7.27
N TYR A 99 -2.85 8.02 -7.07
CA TYR A 99 -4.00 7.34 -6.49
C TYR A 99 -3.54 6.51 -5.29
N LEU A 100 -3.96 6.92 -4.10
CA LEU A 100 -3.74 6.17 -2.87
C LEU A 100 -4.87 5.15 -2.71
N CYS A 101 -4.52 3.87 -2.62
CA CYS A 101 -5.48 2.78 -2.54
C CYS A 101 -5.21 1.89 -1.33
N GLN A 102 -6.27 1.41 -0.69
CA GLN A 102 -6.20 0.48 0.42
C GLN A 102 -7.33 -0.55 0.26
N HIS A 103 -7.02 -1.83 0.46
CA HIS A 103 -7.98 -2.94 0.36
C HIS A 103 -8.84 -2.91 -0.92
N GLY A 104 -8.22 -2.64 -2.08
CA GLY A 104 -8.91 -2.62 -3.38
C GLY A 104 -9.73 -1.36 -3.66
N SER A 105 -9.80 -0.40 -2.73
CA SER A 105 -10.48 0.88 -2.91
C SER A 105 -9.48 2.02 -3.01
N CYS A 106 -9.67 2.94 -3.96
CA CYS A 106 -8.81 4.10 -4.13
C CYS A 106 -9.51 5.39 -3.69
N GLN A 107 -8.75 6.28 -3.05
CA GLN A 107 -9.15 7.65 -2.77
C GLN A 107 -9.24 8.46 -4.07
N LEU A 108 -9.78 9.67 -3.98
CA LEU A 108 -9.75 10.64 -5.08
C LEU A 108 -8.31 10.93 -5.52
N PRO A 109 -8.08 11.28 -6.80
CA PRO A 109 -6.73 11.59 -7.28
C PRO A 109 -6.08 12.74 -6.50
N ALA A 110 -4.83 12.54 -6.10
CA ALA A 110 -3.98 13.55 -5.51
C ALA A 110 -3.04 14.15 -6.57
N ARG A 111 -2.84 15.47 -6.48
CA ARG A 111 -1.95 16.25 -7.36
C ARG A 111 -0.79 16.88 -6.61
N SER A 112 -0.69 16.67 -5.30
CA SER A 112 0.42 17.11 -4.46
C SER A 112 0.72 16.09 -3.35
N ILE A 113 1.91 16.21 -2.75
CA ILE A 113 2.31 15.39 -1.61
C ILE A 113 1.48 15.72 -0.36
N GLU A 114 1.06 16.97 -0.22
CA GLU A 114 0.19 17.43 0.88
C GLU A 114 -1.16 16.72 0.85
N GLN A 115 -1.78 16.63 -0.33
CA GLN A 115 -3.05 15.90 -0.51
C GLN A 115 -2.89 14.41 -0.20
N LEU A 116 -1.78 13.78 -0.63
CA LEU A 116 -1.51 12.39 -0.27
C LEU A 116 -1.36 12.18 1.23
N ARG A 117 -0.74 13.13 1.93
CA ARG A 117 -0.57 13.07 3.39
C ARG A 117 -1.92 13.15 4.10
N GLU A 118 -2.79 14.06 3.67
CA GLU A 118 -4.16 14.16 4.20
C GLU A 118 -4.95 12.87 3.96
N GLN A 119 -4.86 12.29 2.76
CA GLN A 119 -5.52 11.03 2.43
C GLN A 119 -5.01 9.87 3.30
N LEU A 120 -3.69 9.77 3.52
CA LEU A 120 -3.12 8.71 4.35
C LEU A 120 -3.52 8.86 5.83
N LEU A 121 -3.57 10.09 6.35
CA LEU A 121 -4.08 10.36 7.70
C LEU A 121 -5.53 9.90 7.83
N ALA A 122 -6.38 10.25 6.86
CA ALA A 122 -7.78 9.85 6.84
C ALA A 122 -7.97 8.31 6.78
N LEU A 123 -7.14 7.61 6.01
CA LEU A 123 -7.15 6.13 5.97
C LEU A 123 -6.84 5.53 7.35
N HIS A 124 -5.80 6.01 8.03
CA HIS A 124 -5.41 5.48 9.34
C HIS A 124 -6.39 5.85 10.46
N GLU A 125 -7.04 7.01 10.39
CA GLU A 125 -8.10 7.37 11.34
C GLU A 125 -9.34 6.48 11.16
N GLY A 126 -9.71 6.17 9.91
CA GLY A 126 -10.77 5.20 9.62
C GLY A 126 -10.45 3.79 10.14
N SER A 127 -9.20 3.35 10.04
CA SER A 127 -8.74 2.06 10.58
C SER A 127 -8.75 1.96 12.11
N ARG A 128 -8.77 3.08 12.85
CA ARG A 128 -8.82 3.09 14.33
C ARG A 128 -10.23 3.00 14.90
N LEU A 129 -11.25 3.18 14.06
CA LEU A 129 -12.66 3.21 14.47
C LEU A 129 -13.39 1.88 14.24
N LEU A 130 -12.69 0.84 13.78
CA LEU A 130 -13.19 -0.52 13.53
C LEU A 130 -12.55 -1.52 14.52
#